data_AF-A0A418PT55-F1
#
_entry.id   AF-A0A418PT55-F1
#
_cell.length_a   1.000
_cell.length_b   1.000
_cell.length_c   1.000
_cell.angle_alpha   90.00
_cell.angle_beta   90.00
_cell.angle_gamma   90.00
#
_symmetry.space_group_name_H-M   'P 1'
#
loop_
_entity.id
_entity.type
_entity.pdbx_description
1 polymer ?
#
loop_
_entity_poly.entity_id
_entity_poly.type
_entity_poly.pdbx_seq_one_letter_code
_entity_poly.pdbx_strand_id
1 'polypeptide(L)'
;MILDQFTKKLFSSKPGKDSNAKSLLKSISWRIVGTIDTIVISYLVTGQLVMAVSIGSVEVVSKILLYYLHERVWENVTKEKINEPETELVRS
;
A
#
# COMPACT_ATOMS: atom_id res chain seq x y z
N MET A 1 -29.31 -10.66 -21.09
CA MET A 1 -28.77 -9.72 -22.10
C MET A 1 -29.24 -8.25 -21.97
N ILE A 2 -30.00 -7.84 -20.94
CA ILE A 2 -30.24 -6.41 -20.62
C ILE A 2 -29.44 -5.97 -19.39
N LEU A 3 -29.31 -6.87 -18.42
CA LEU A 3 -28.53 -6.65 -17.20
C LEU A 3 -27.03 -6.42 -17.50
N ASP A 4 -26.50 -7.08 -18.53
CA ASP A 4 -25.08 -7.01 -18.91
C ASP A 4 -24.70 -5.65 -19.54
N GLN A 5 -25.66 -4.96 -20.16
CA GLN A 5 -25.44 -3.59 -20.66
C GLN A 5 -25.41 -2.56 -19.54
N PHE A 6 -26.22 -2.76 -18.50
CA PHE A 6 -26.27 -1.87 -17.34
C PHE A 6 -25.01 -2.00 -16.48
N THR A 7 -24.53 -3.23 -16.27
CA THR A 7 -23.26 -3.50 -15.58
C THR A 7 -22.07 -2.96 -16.36
N LYS A 8 -22.01 -3.17 -17.69
CA LYS A 8 -20.93 -2.56 -18.50
C LYS A 8 -20.95 -1.04 -18.45
N LYS A 9 -22.11 -0.38 -18.38
CA LYS A 9 -22.15 1.09 -18.30
C LYS A 9 -21.62 1.63 -16.97
N LEU A 10 -21.83 0.90 -15.87
CA LEU A 10 -21.30 1.23 -14.54
C LEU A 10 -19.81 0.89 -14.38
N PHE A 11 -19.35 -0.18 -15.01
CA PHE A 11 -17.98 -0.68 -14.86
C PHE A 11 -17.04 -0.35 -16.04
N SER A 12 -17.52 0.23 -17.13
CA SER A 12 -16.69 0.73 -18.24
C SER A 12 -16.01 2.04 -17.83
N SER A 13 -15.12 1.93 -16.85
CA SER A 13 -14.09 2.92 -16.61
C SER A 13 -13.21 2.95 -17.85
N LYS A 14 -13.22 4.07 -18.57
CA LYS A 14 -12.27 4.34 -19.66
C LYS A 14 -10.88 3.87 -19.22
N PRO A 15 -10.16 3.03 -20.00
CA PRO A 15 -8.74 2.76 -19.75
C PRO A 15 -7.94 4.02 -20.08
N GLY A 16 -8.07 5.02 -19.22
CA GLY A 16 -7.30 6.25 -19.28
C GLY A 16 -6.05 6.03 -18.46
N LYS A 17 -4.93 5.81 -19.17
CA LYS A 17 -3.52 5.82 -18.72
C LYS A 17 -3.43 6.05 -17.21
N ASP A 18 -3.20 4.97 -16.48
CA ASP A 18 -3.11 4.99 -15.01
C ASP A 18 -2.05 6.02 -14.61
N SER A 19 -2.52 7.19 -14.20
CA SER A 19 -1.65 8.23 -13.72
C SER A 19 -1.19 7.82 -12.33
N ASN A 20 0.08 8.07 -12.00
CA ASN A 20 0.62 7.85 -10.66
C ASN A 20 -0.30 8.46 -9.58
N ALA A 21 -0.97 9.58 -9.90
CA ALA A 21 -1.99 10.20 -9.06
C ALA A 21 -3.21 9.29 -8.76
N LYS A 22 -3.76 8.56 -9.74
CA LYS A 22 -4.86 7.60 -9.50
C LYS A 22 -4.43 6.48 -8.55
N SER A 23 -3.22 5.95 -8.72
CA SER A 23 -2.68 4.89 -7.86
C SER A 23 -2.43 5.39 -6.43
N LEU A 24 -1.91 6.61 -6.27
CA LEU A 24 -1.76 7.24 -4.96
C LEU A 24 -3.10 7.46 -4.27
N LEU A 25 -4.10 8.01 -4.98
CA LEU A 25 -5.44 8.21 -4.42
C LEU A 25 -6.09 6.88 -4.02
N LYS A 26 -5.93 5.84 -4.84
CA LYS A 26 -6.42 4.50 -4.52
C LYS A 26 -5.74 3.94 -3.26
N SER A 27 -4.43 4.11 -3.12
CA SER A 27 -3.68 3.68 -1.93
C SER A 27 -4.15 4.40 -0.67
N ILE A 28 -4.36 5.72 -0.73
CA ILE A 28 -4.89 6.51 0.40
C ILE A 28 -6.31 6.04 0.76
N SER A 29 -7.18 5.86 -0.24
CA SER A 29 -8.53 5.36 -0.03
C SER A 29 -8.54 4.00 0.67
N TRP A 30 -7.68 3.08 0.23
CA TRP A 30 -7.58 1.75 0.84
C TRP A 30 -7.08 1.81 2.30
N ARG A 31 -6.16 2.74 2.61
CA ARG A 31 -5.70 2.95 3.99
C ARG A 31 -6.80 3.47 4.91
N ILE A 32 -7.61 4.43 4.44
CA ILE A 32 -8.72 4.97 5.21
C ILE A 32 -9.74 3.87 5.51
N VAL A 33 -10.11 3.07 4.51
CA VAL A 33 -11.04 1.95 4.70
C VAL A 33 -10.50 0.95 5.72
N GLY A 34 -9.22 0.55 5.62
CA GLY A 34 -8.63 -0.40 6.57
C GLY A 34 -8.60 0.10 8.03
N THR A 35 -8.32 1.38 8.24
CA THR A 35 -8.33 1.96 9.60
C THR A 35 -9.75 2.08 10.14
N ILE A 36 -10.73 2.43 9.31
CA ILE A 36 -12.14 2.43 9.71
C ILE A 36 -12.59 1.02 10.09
N ASP A 37 -12.30 0.01 9.27
CA ASP A 37 -12.62 -1.39 9.56
C ASP A 37 -12.04 -1.82 10.91
N THR A 38 -10.78 -1.49 11.17
CA THR A 38 -10.10 -1.82 12.43
C THR A 38 -10.79 -1.16 13.63
N ILE A 39 -11.17 0.12 13.52
CA ILE A 39 -11.88 0.84 14.58
C ILE A 39 -13.28 0.23 14.78
N VAL A 40 -14.02 -0.07 13.72
CA VAL A 40 -15.36 -0.66 13.79
C VAL A 40 -15.31 -2.04 14.44
N ILE A 41 -14.43 -2.93 13.98
CA ILE A 41 -14.25 -4.27 14.56
C ILE A 41 -13.85 -4.16 16.03
N SER A 42 -12.88 -3.30 16.35
CA SER A 42 -12.43 -3.10 17.72
C SER A 42 -13.56 -2.59 18.61
N TYR A 43 -14.39 -1.68 18.11
CA TYR A 43 -15.55 -1.16 18.83
C TYR A 43 -16.62 -2.23 19.05
N LEU A 44 -16.92 -3.05 18.04
CA LEU A 44 -17.88 -4.15 18.18
C LEU A 44 -17.43 -5.20 19.21
N VAL A 45 -16.12 -5.46 19.30
CA VAL A 45 -15.55 -6.42 20.26
C VAL A 45 -15.50 -5.85 21.67
N THR A 46 -15.10 -4.59 21.83
CA THR A 46 -14.84 -4.01 23.17
C THR A 46 -16.01 -3.22 23.73
N GLY A 47 -16.94 -2.77 22.89
CA GLY A 47 -18.03 -1.86 23.25
C GLY A 47 -17.58 -0.45 23.67
N GLN A 48 -16.27 -0.14 23.58
CA GLN A 48 -15.71 1.11 24.08
C GLN A 48 -15.00 1.90 22.98
N LEU A 49 -15.51 3.09 22.67
CA LEU A 49 -14.98 3.92 21.59
C LEU A 49 -13.53 4.35 21.82
N VAL A 50 -13.18 4.69 23.06
CA VAL A 50 -11.80 5.10 23.43
C VAL A 50 -10.80 3.98 23.14
N MET A 51 -11.17 2.73 23.43
CA MET A 51 -10.31 1.57 23.18
C MET A 51 -10.18 1.30 21.68
N ALA A 52 -11.28 1.37 20.93
CA ALA A 52 -11.29 1.19 19.47
C ALA A 52 -10.42 2.21 18.73
N VAL A 53 -10.52 3.49 19.12
CA VAL A 53 -9.68 4.56 18.56
C VAL A 53 -8.21 4.36 18.93
N SER A 54 -7.92 3.90 20.16
CA SER A 54 -6.56 3.58 20.59
C SER A 54 -5.95 2.42 19.79
N ILE A 55 -6.74 1.40 19.46
CA ILE A 55 -6.27 0.29 18.61
C ILE A 55 -6.01 0.80 17.19
N GLY A 56 -6.92 1.59 16.62
CA GLY A 56 -6.74 2.19 15.30
C GLY A 56 -5.50 3.10 15.20
N SER A 57 -5.21 3.89 16.24
CA SER A 57 -4.02 4.74 16.24
C SER A 57 -2.72 3.93 16.33
N VAL A 58 -2.70 2.87 17.16
CA VAL A 58 -1.56 1.95 17.24
C VAL A 58 -1.37 1.19 15.92
N GLU A 59 -2.44 0.80 15.23
CA GLU A 59 -2.39 0.15 13.91
C GLU A 59 -1.66 1.01 12.87
N VAL A 60 -2.02 2.30 12.77
CA VAL A 60 -1.40 3.24 11.86
C VAL A 60 0.09 3.43 12.18
N VAL A 61 0.43 3.67 13.45
CA VAL A 61 1.84 3.86 13.88
C VAL A 61 2.66 2.60 13.61
N SER A 62 2.12 1.43 13.94
CA SER A 62 2.79 0.14 13.73
C SER A 62 3.07 -0.10 12.25
N LYS A 63 2.11 0.20 11.36
CA LYS A 63 2.32 0.07 9.91
C LYS A 63 3.41 0.99 9.37
N ILE A 64 3.50 2.23 9.86
CA ILE A 64 4.57 3.16 9.45
C ILE A 64 5.93 2.59 9.86
N LEU A 65 6.05 2.15 11.12
CA LEU A 65 7.28 1.54 11.65
C LEU A 65 7.67 0.28 10.88
N LEU A 66 6.73 -0.64 10.67
CA LEU A 66 6.97 -1.88 9.93
C LEU A 66 7.35 -1.61 8.47
N TYR A 67 6.69 -0.66 7.81
CA TYR A 67 7.02 -0.28 6.44
C TYR A 67 8.44 0.28 6.33
N TYR A 68 8.81 1.19 7.24
CA TYR A 68 10.16 1.76 7.27
C TYR A 68 11.23 0.69 7.50
N LEU A 69 11.02 -0.20 8.48
CA LEU A 69 11.95 -1.30 8.75
C LEU A 69 12.01 -2.28 7.57
N HIS A 70 10.88 -2.60 6.95
CA HIS A 70 10.82 -3.45 5.77
C HIS A 70 11.64 -2.86 4.62
N GLU A 71 11.47 -1.57 4.32
CA GLU A 71 12.23 -0.88 3.27
C GLU A 71 13.73 -0.90 3.57
N ARG A 72 14.12 -0.69 4.83
CA ARG A 72 15.53 -0.71 5.25
C ARG A 72 16.17 -2.09 5.15
N VAL A 73 15.45 -3.14 5.55
CA VAL A 73 15.91 -4.52 5.41
C VAL A 73 16.01 -4.89 3.92
N TRP A 74 15.00 -4.51 3.12
CA TRP A 74 14.97 -4.78 1.70
C TRP A 74 16.13 -4.11 0.95
N GLU A 75 16.45 -2.86 1.29
CA GLU A 75 17.60 -2.13 0.74
C GLU A 75 18.93 -2.83 1.06
N ASN A 76 19.08 -3.35 2.29
CA ASN A 76 20.31 -4.06 2.68
C ASN A 76 20.44 -5.43 2.00
N VAL A 77 19.33 -6.14 1.77
CA VAL A 77 19.32 -7.44 1.07
C VAL A 77 19.53 -7.27 -0.44
N THR A 78 18.96 -6.23 -1.04
CA THR A 78 18.97 -6.02 -2.50
C THR A 78 20.20 -5.28 -3.00
N LYS A 79 21.14 -4.89 -2.14
CA LYS A 79 22.46 -4.36 -2.55
C LYS A 79 23.24 -5.47 -3.26
N GLU A 80 22.99 -5.63 -4.55
CA GLU A 80 23.92 -6.30 -5.45
C GLU A 80 25.23 -5.51 -5.43
N LYS A 81 26.32 -6.18 -5.04
CA LYS A 81 27.65 -5.67 -5.26
C LYS A 81 27.84 -5.56 -6.76
N ILE A 82 27.78 -4.33 -7.28
CA ILE A 82 28.17 -4.05 -8.66
C ILE A 82 29.67 -4.37 -8.71
N ASN A 83 30.01 -5.56 -9.20
CA ASN A 83 31.38 -5.90 -9.53
C ASN A 83 31.73 -5.03 -10.74
N GLU A 84 32.53 -3.99 -10.51
CA GLU A 84 33.11 -3.20 -11.59
C GLU A 84 33.87 -4.15 -12.52
N PRO A 85 33.55 -4.23 -13.82
CA PRO A 85 34.38 -4.98 -14.74
C PRO A 85 35.71 -4.23 -14.86
N GLU A 86 36.76 -4.93 -14.43
CA GLU A 86 38.18 -4.65 -14.57
C GLU A 86 38.50 -4.08 -15.97
N THR A 87 38.38 -2.76 -16.11
CA THR A 87 38.75 -2.00 -17.32
C THR A 87 40.25 -1.69 -17.32
N GLU A 88 41.05 -2.58 -16.73
CA GLU A 88 42.51 -2.48 -16.66
C GLU A 88 43.20 -3.33 -17.75
N LEU A 89 42.50 -4.26 -18.41
CA LEU A 89 43.10 -5.15 -19.42
C LEU A 89 43.06 -4.63 -20.88
N VAL A 90 42.45 -3.48 -21.15
CA VAL A 90 42.37 -2.91 -22.52
C VAL A 90 43.56 -1.97 -22.84
N ARG A 91 44.51 -1.82 -21.91
CA ARG A 91 45.74 -1.02 -22.09
C ARG A 91 47.01 -1.83 -22.35
N SER A 92 46.91 -3.15 -22.59
CA SER A 92 48.05 -4.04 -22.91
C SER A 92 48.13 -4.37 -24.38
#